data_AF-A0A3M2FFY8-F1
#
_entry.id   AF-A0A3M2FFY8-F1
#
_cell.length_a   1.000
_cell.length_b   1.000
_cell.length_c   1.000
_cell.angle_alpha   90.00
_cell.angle_beta   90.00
_cell.angle_gamma   90.00
#
_symmetry.space_group_name_H-M   'P 1'
#
loop_
_entity.id
_entity.type
_entity.pdbx_description
1 polymer ?
#
loop_
_entity_poly.entity_id
_entity_poly.type
_entity_poly.pdbx_seq_one_letter_code
_entity_poly.pdbx_strand_id
1 'polypeptide(L)'
;MAFDKIEVPDWGEKITMGEDGRLNVPDRPIVAFIEGDGTGPDIWAASKRILDAAVDKAYGGKRKIAWMEVFAGEKAWNMYGQTDAAWLPQETLEAFSEYLVGLKGPLTTPIGGGITSLNVALRQKLDLYVCLRPVRYYPGVPSPVKHPERVNMVIFRENTEDIYAGIEWPAGSEEVKKVRDFLMNEMGVTKIRFPESCGLGIKPVSREGTERLVRAAIEYAIDNHLPSVTLVHKGNIMKYTEGAFRNWGYELAKREFGAEEIDGGPWCRLPNGIVIKDAIADIALQQVLTRAEEFSVIATLNLNGDYLSDALAAQVGGIGIAPGANINYETGHAIFEATHGTAPKYAGKNMVNPSSVTLSGAMMLRYLGWNEAADLVEKGIGGAIAAKTVTYDFHRLMEGATKLSTSQFGDAVIAHMDDVDGEEEARQYDALAARFKELFEEGAEKSGEFARAAMEKARQQLTAAGLFSEEQGKRLKGFLERDFAHLASNLGDEAVEKLNPARLGAGALASLSSLFRAAGEMLSSVAEKADQALTCRSGEITSAGTLTCTACGHEIHMKRTGRVPPCPSCHATEFRKGY
;
A
#
# COMPACT_ATOMS: atom_id res chain seq x y z
N MET A 1 21.25 -22.90 24.51
CA MET A 1 21.51 -24.33 24.22
C MET A 1 22.73 -24.44 23.30
N ALA A 2 23.35 -25.60 23.18
CA ALA A 2 24.37 -25.82 22.13
C ALA A 2 23.67 -26.49 20.95
N PHE A 3 23.61 -25.79 19.83
CA PHE A 3 23.12 -26.34 18.56
C PHE A 3 24.20 -27.19 17.89
N ASP A 4 23.80 -28.19 17.12
CA ASP A 4 24.68 -29.07 16.33
C ASP A 4 25.30 -28.31 15.16
N LYS A 5 24.49 -27.67 14.29
CA LYS A 5 24.99 -26.98 13.09
C LYS A 5 24.62 -25.50 12.99
N ILE A 6 23.80 -24.98 13.90
CA ILE A 6 23.42 -23.56 13.93
C ILE A 6 24.49 -22.77 14.68
N GLU A 7 25.05 -21.75 14.01
CA GLU A 7 26.01 -20.83 14.61
C GLU A 7 25.28 -19.57 15.13
N VAL A 8 25.28 -19.40 16.45
CA VAL A 8 24.69 -18.21 17.09
C VAL A 8 25.68 -17.03 16.97
N PRO A 9 25.26 -15.87 16.43
CA PRO A 9 26.11 -14.68 16.39
C PRO A 9 26.55 -14.25 17.79
N ASP A 10 27.85 -14.00 17.98
CA ASP A 10 28.46 -13.64 19.27
C ASP A 10 28.19 -12.20 19.72
N TRP A 11 27.75 -11.33 18.81
CA TRP A 11 27.53 -9.91 19.03
C TRP A 11 26.05 -9.50 19.14
N GLY A 12 25.13 -10.45 18.97
CA GLY A 12 23.69 -10.22 19.02
C GLY A 12 23.05 -10.55 20.37
N GLU A 13 21.86 -10.00 20.60
CA GLU A 13 21.07 -10.18 21.82
C GLU A 13 19.70 -10.78 21.49
N LYS A 14 19.14 -11.56 22.43
CA LYS A 14 17.83 -12.20 22.23
C LYS A 14 16.69 -11.20 22.33
N ILE A 15 15.71 -11.36 21.46
CA ILE A 15 14.38 -10.78 21.65
C ILE A 15 13.68 -11.57 22.76
N THR A 16 12.97 -10.88 23.65
CA THR A 16 12.19 -11.53 24.72
C THR A 16 10.78 -10.98 24.76
N MET A 17 9.84 -11.75 25.29
CA MET A 17 8.48 -11.29 25.57
C MET A 17 8.44 -10.65 26.96
N GLY A 18 7.94 -9.42 27.06
CA GLY A 18 7.72 -8.70 28.31
C GLY A 18 6.47 -9.18 29.05
N GLU A 19 6.38 -8.87 30.35
CA GLU A 19 5.22 -9.20 31.18
C GLU A 19 3.93 -8.49 30.74
N ASP A 20 4.06 -7.40 29.97
CA ASP A 20 2.96 -6.63 29.37
C ASP A 20 2.47 -7.20 28.03
N GLY A 21 3.01 -8.35 27.60
CA GLY A 21 2.68 -8.98 26.32
C GLY A 21 3.28 -8.29 25.10
N ARG A 22 4.28 -7.41 25.30
CA ARG A 22 5.02 -6.75 24.21
C ARG A 22 6.44 -7.27 24.08
N LEU A 23 7.00 -7.20 22.88
CA LEU A 23 8.38 -7.60 22.64
C LEU A 23 9.37 -6.58 23.21
N ASN A 24 10.35 -7.07 23.95
CA ASN A 24 11.56 -6.35 24.29
C ASN A 24 12.60 -6.60 23.20
N VAL A 25 12.77 -5.61 22.32
CA VAL A 25 13.68 -5.69 21.17
C VAL A 25 14.97 -4.90 21.47
N PRO A 26 16.14 -5.55 21.60
CA PRO A 26 17.42 -4.85 21.77
C PRO A 26 17.84 -4.13 20.48
N ASP A 27 18.84 -3.25 20.54
CA ASP A 27 19.37 -2.58 19.35
C ASP A 27 20.09 -3.55 18.38
N ARG A 28 20.52 -4.71 18.88
CA ARG A 28 21.21 -5.75 18.12
C ARG A 28 20.51 -7.12 18.21
N PRO A 29 19.25 -7.24 17.75
CA PRO A 29 18.48 -8.46 17.92
C PRO A 29 19.04 -9.58 17.05
N ILE A 30 19.10 -10.78 17.62
CA ILE A 30 19.30 -12.02 16.86
C ILE A 30 17.98 -12.38 16.20
N VAL A 31 18.02 -12.55 14.87
CA VAL A 31 16.87 -12.94 14.06
C VAL A 31 17.25 -14.19 13.29
N ALA A 32 16.47 -15.26 13.50
CA ALA A 32 16.67 -16.51 12.77
C ALA A 32 16.24 -16.34 11.31
N PHE A 33 16.97 -16.93 10.36
CA PHE A 33 16.51 -16.98 8.98
C PHE A 33 16.74 -18.33 8.32
N ILE A 34 15.81 -18.72 7.44
CA ILE A 34 15.99 -19.85 6.53
C ILE A 34 16.17 -19.30 5.12
N GLU A 35 17.30 -19.58 4.47
CA GLU A 35 17.58 -19.15 3.10
C GLU A 35 16.50 -19.61 2.10
N GLY A 36 16.00 -20.84 2.29
CA GLY A 36 14.99 -21.47 1.44
C GLY A 36 15.59 -22.25 0.27
N ASP A 37 14.74 -23.01 -0.40
CA ASP A 37 15.11 -23.87 -1.52
C ASP A 37 14.94 -23.17 -2.87
N GLY A 38 15.55 -23.73 -3.92
CA GLY A 38 15.41 -23.24 -5.30
C GLY A 38 15.91 -21.81 -5.45
N THR A 39 15.01 -20.84 -5.64
CA THR A 39 15.37 -19.42 -5.76
C THR A 39 15.64 -18.72 -4.42
N GLY A 40 15.48 -19.42 -3.29
CA GLY A 40 15.76 -18.91 -1.94
C GLY A 40 17.10 -18.17 -1.80
N PRO A 41 18.25 -18.78 -2.21
CA PRO A 41 19.55 -18.12 -2.12
C PRO A 41 19.65 -16.81 -2.92
N ASP A 42 19.08 -16.76 -4.13
CA ASP A 42 19.10 -15.56 -4.98
C ASP A 42 18.34 -14.40 -4.32
N ILE A 43 17.12 -14.66 -3.84
CA ILE A 43 16.29 -13.61 -3.23
C ILE A 43 16.80 -13.21 -1.87
N TRP A 44 17.28 -14.16 -1.05
CA TRP A 44 17.81 -13.87 0.27
C TRP A 44 19.05 -12.98 0.21
N ALA A 45 19.97 -13.28 -0.71
CA ALA A 45 21.17 -12.47 -0.91
C ALA A 45 20.85 -10.99 -1.24
N ALA A 46 19.75 -10.73 -1.97
CA ALA A 46 19.28 -9.37 -2.24
C ALA A 46 18.51 -8.77 -1.06
N SER A 47 17.56 -9.51 -0.48
CA SER A 47 16.70 -9.05 0.63
C SER A 47 17.52 -8.68 1.86
N LYS A 48 18.50 -9.49 2.25
CA LYS A 48 19.39 -9.19 3.38
C LYS A 48 20.10 -7.85 3.19
N ARG A 49 20.64 -7.57 2.00
CA ARG A 49 21.32 -6.29 1.69
C ARG A 49 20.38 -5.10 1.81
N ILE A 50 19.15 -5.24 1.29
CA ILE A 50 18.13 -4.19 1.37
C ILE A 50 17.76 -3.92 2.84
N LEU A 51 17.48 -4.96 3.62
CA LEU A 51 17.10 -4.84 5.03
C LEU A 51 18.23 -4.23 5.87
N ASP A 52 19.47 -4.71 5.68
CA ASP A 52 20.65 -4.17 6.38
C ASP A 52 20.85 -2.68 6.04
N ALA A 53 20.69 -2.28 4.77
CA ALA A 53 20.81 -0.89 4.34
C ALA A 53 19.70 0.00 4.91
N ALA A 54 18.46 -0.48 4.96
CA ALA A 54 17.34 0.27 5.53
C ALA A 54 17.53 0.52 7.03
N VAL A 55 17.97 -0.50 7.78
CA VAL A 55 18.27 -0.39 9.21
C VAL A 55 19.42 0.57 9.46
N ASP A 56 20.54 0.41 8.73
CA ASP A 56 21.70 1.29 8.88
C ASP A 56 21.34 2.75 8.60
N LYS A 57 20.56 2.99 7.54
CA LYS A 57 20.11 4.31 7.15
C LYS A 57 19.13 4.95 8.13
N ALA A 58 18.15 4.19 8.63
CA ALA A 58 17.17 4.71 9.59
C ALA A 58 17.82 5.09 10.92
N TYR A 59 18.84 4.35 11.36
CA TYR A 59 19.36 4.45 12.73
C TYR A 59 20.84 4.87 12.83
N GLY A 60 21.50 5.18 11.70
CA GLY A 60 22.89 5.64 11.67
C GLY A 60 23.86 4.65 12.32
N GLY A 61 23.68 3.35 12.09
CA GLY A 61 24.49 2.28 12.66
C GLY A 61 24.25 1.97 14.15
N LYS A 62 23.32 2.66 14.83
CA LYS A 62 22.97 2.37 16.24
C LYS A 62 22.31 1.00 16.39
N ARG A 63 21.46 0.63 15.43
CA ARG A 63 20.74 -0.65 15.37
C ARG A 63 21.31 -1.52 14.27
N LYS A 64 21.31 -2.85 14.47
CA LYS A 64 21.78 -3.81 13.47
C LYS A 64 21.22 -5.20 13.73
N ILE A 65 20.76 -5.92 12.70
CA ILE A 65 20.23 -7.28 12.86
C ILE A 65 21.36 -8.31 12.85
N ALA A 66 21.43 -9.13 13.90
CA ALA A 66 22.31 -10.29 13.98
C ALA A 66 21.63 -11.51 13.34
N TRP A 67 21.82 -11.67 12.03
CA TRP A 67 21.25 -12.78 11.28
C TRP A 67 21.85 -14.13 11.71
N MET A 68 21.00 -15.05 12.16
CA MET A 68 21.37 -16.42 12.53
C MET A 68 20.74 -17.39 11.54
N GLU A 69 21.56 -18.09 10.76
CA GLU A 69 21.02 -19.06 9.80
C GLU A 69 20.51 -20.30 10.51
N VAL A 70 19.29 -20.70 10.20
CA VAL A 70 18.69 -21.98 10.61
C VAL A 70 18.23 -22.73 9.37
N PHE A 71 18.13 -24.05 9.45
CA PHE A 71 18.05 -24.89 8.26
C PHE A 71 16.71 -25.62 8.18
N ALA A 72 16.05 -25.55 7.03
CA ALA A 72 14.91 -26.39 6.67
C ALA A 72 14.94 -26.64 5.15
N GLY A 73 14.17 -27.63 4.68
CA GLY A 73 14.09 -27.95 3.26
C GLY A 73 15.26 -28.81 2.76
N GLU A 74 15.56 -28.68 1.47
CA GLU A 74 16.59 -29.46 0.78
C GLU A 74 17.99 -29.20 1.36
N LYS A 75 18.28 -27.95 1.74
CA LYS A 75 19.55 -27.59 2.40
C LYS A 75 19.73 -28.37 3.71
N ALA A 76 18.68 -28.42 4.53
CA ALA A 76 18.70 -29.20 5.77
C ALA A 76 18.78 -30.71 5.49
N TRP A 77 17.99 -31.22 4.55
CA TRP A 77 18.03 -32.65 4.22
C TRP A 77 19.44 -33.13 3.84
N ASN A 78 20.17 -32.34 3.04
CA ASN A 78 21.57 -32.62 2.68
C ASN A 78 22.54 -32.50 3.85
N MET A 79 22.32 -31.55 4.76
CA MET A 79 23.21 -31.32 5.91
C MET A 79 23.00 -32.34 7.04
N TYR A 80 21.76 -32.77 7.32
CA TYR A 80 21.40 -33.56 8.51
C TYR A 80 21.18 -35.05 8.21
N GLY A 81 21.81 -35.58 7.16
CA GLY A 81 21.86 -37.02 6.91
C GLY A 81 20.68 -37.62 6.16
N GLN A 82 19.93 -36.80 5.39
CA GLN A 82 18.98 -37.25 4.37
C GLN A 82 17.83 -38.15 4.86
N THR A 83 17.37 -37.95 6.09
CA THR A 83 16.19 -38.63 6.65
C THR A 83 14.94 -37.75 6.60
N ASP A 84 13.76 -38.32 6.86
CA ASP A 84 12.51 -37.52 6.93
C ASP A 84 12.58 -36.42 7.99
N ALA A 85 13.22 -36.70 9.14
CA ALA A 85 13.45 -35.70 10.19
C ALA A 85 14.46 -34.61 9.79
N ALA A 86 15.31 -34.87 8.79
CA ALA A 86 16.31 -33.91 8.32
C ALA A 86 15.70 -32.76 7.50
N TRP A 87 14.46 -32.89 6.99
CA TRP A 87 13.77 -31.81 6.28
C TRP A 87 13.41 -30.62 7.19
N LEU A 88 13.14 -30.90 8.47
CA LEU A 88 12.91 -29.91 9.50
C LEU A 88 13.60 -30.38 10.79
N PRO A 89 14.90 -30.11 10.95
CA PRO A 89 15.66 -30.47 12.13
C PRO A 89 15.03 -29.89 13.40
N GLN A 90 15.08 -30.66 14.50
CA GLN A 90 14.54 -30.23 15.78
C GLN A 90 15.20 -28.94 16.29
N GLU A 91 16.52 -28.78 16.07
CA GLU A 91 17.23 -27.58 16.49
C GLU A 91 16.76 -26.30 15.79
N THR A 92 16.22 -26.41 14.57
CA THR A 92 15.59 -25.27 13.89
C THR A 92 14.33 -24.80 14.63
N LEU A 93 13.52 -25.73 15.14
CA LEU A 93 12.34 -25.41 15.95
C LEU A 93 12.75 -24.83 17.31
N GLU A 94 13.79 -25.38 17.94
CA GLU A 94 14.35 -24.86 19.19
C GLU A 94 14.90 -23.44 19.01
N ALA A 95 15.60 -23.17 17.91
CA ALA A 95 16.08 -21.84 17.58
C ALA A 95 14.93 -20.84 17.37
N PHE A 96 13.88 -21.19 16.61
CA PHE A 96 12.72 -20.31 16.50
C PHE A 96 12.02 -20.11 17.84
N SER A 97 11.97 -21.13 18.69
CA SER A 97 11.38 -21.01 20.02
C SER A 97 12.20 -20.14 20.97
N GLU A 98 13.52 -20.21 20.89
CA GLU A 98 14.44 -19.47 21.78
C GLU A 98 14.63 -18.01 21.35
N TYR A 99 14.55 -17.71 20.05
CA TYR A 99 14.83 -16.39 19.48
C TYR A 99 13.59 -15.64 18.96
N LEU A 100 12.41 -16.28 19.04
CA LEU A 100 11.07 -15.77 18.76
C LEU A 100 10.78 -15.36 17.31
N VAL A 101 11.64 -14.54 16.72
CA VAL A 101 11.42 -13.89 15.42
C VAL A 101 12.34 -14.48 14.36
N GLY A 102 11.79 -14.77 13.19
CA GLY A 102 12.60 -15.05 12.03
C GLY A 102 11.94 -14.88 10.68
N LEU A 103 12.73 -15.08 9.64
CA LEU A 103 12.36 -14.81 8.25
C LEU A 103 12.77 -15.99 7.38
N LYS A 104 11.90 -16.46 6.48
CA LYS A 104 12.23 -17.59 5.60
C LYS A 104 11.99 -17.32 4.12
N GLY A 105 12.86 -17.90 3.31
CA GLY A 105 12.61 -18.13 1.89
C GLY A 105 11.54 -19.20 1.64
N PRO A 106 11.31 -19.54 0.36
CA PRO A 106 10.39 -20.60 -0.03
C PRO A 106 10.96 -21.98 0.33
N LEU A 107 10.12 -22.93 0.70
CA LEU A 107 10.51 -24.31 1.02
C LEU A 107 9.84 -25.30 0.07
N THR A 108 10.61 -26.27 -0.41
CA THR A 108 10.07 -27.38 -1.21
C THR A 108 9.42 -28.39 -0.28
N THR A 109 8.17 -28.76 -0.57
CA THR A 109 7.54 -29.93 0.07
C THR A 109 7.65 -31.12 -0.88
N PRO A 110 8.26 -32.25 -0.46
CA PRO A 110 8.39 -33.43 -1.32
C PRO A 110 7.02 -33.99 -1.70
N ILE A 111 6.81 -34.32 -2.98
CA ILE A 111 5.56 -34.86 -3.51
C ILE A 111 5.52 -36.37 -3.29
N GLY A 112 4.44 -36.89 -2.70
CA GLY A 112 4.11 -38.33 -2.71
C GLY A 112 4.62 -39.18 -1.54
N GLY A 113 5.17 -38.57 -0.48
CA GLY A 113 5.73 -39.30 0.68
C GLY A 113 4.89 -39.29 1.96
N GLY A 114 3.67 -38.76 1.96
CA GLY A 114 2.86 -38.62 3.19
C GLY A 114 3.39 -37.58 4.20
N ILE A 115 4.37 -36.76 3.80
CA ILE A 115 4.94 -35.69 4.63
C ILE A 115 4.04 -34.46 4.52
N THR A 116 3.55 -33.98 5.66
CA THR A 116 2.82 -32.70 5.78
C THR A 116 3.71 -31.55 5.30
N SER A 117 3.15 -30.58 4.58
CA SER A 117 3.86 -29.36 4.12
C SER A 117 4.76 -28.77 5.21
N LEU A 118 6.04 -28.51 4.90
CA LEU A 118 6.99 -27.95 5.86
C LEU A 118 6.53 -26.60 6.43
N ASN A 119 5.86 -25.80 5.59
CA ASN A 119 5.27 -24.53 6.02
C ASN A 119 4.15 -24.76 7.04
N VAL A 120 3.29 -25.76 6.80
CA VAL A 120 2.22 -26.14 7.75
C VAL A 120 2.81 -26.70 9.04
N ALA A 121 3.87 -27.53 8.94
CA ALA A 121 4.55 -28.09 10.11
C ALA A 121 5.15 -27.01 11.00
N LEU A 122 5.83 -26.00 10.43
CA LEU A 122 6.35 -24.84 11.18
C LEU A 122 5.21 -24.08 11.87
N ARG A 123 4.12 -23.79 11.15
CA ARG A 123 2.97 -23.06 11.68
C ARG A 123 2.32 -23.80 12.85
N GLN A 124 2.10 -25.10 12.72
CA GLN A 124 1.44 -25.91 13.75
C GLN A 124 2.34 -26.15 14.96
N LYS A 125 3.61 -26.52 14.75
CA LYS A 125 4.53 -26.84 15.85
C LYS A 125 4.90 -25.63 16.70
N LEU A 126 4.85 -24.43 16.12
CA LEU A 126 5.08 -23.16 16.82
C LEU A 126 3.77 -22.42 17.16
N ASP A 127 2.62 -23.04 16.92
CA ASP A 127 1.27 -22.45 17.13
C ASP A 127 1.12 -21.03 16.54
N LEU A 128 1.64 -20.80 15.34
CA LEU A 128 1.59 -19.51 14.63
C LEU A 128 0.20 -19.27 14.02
N TYR A 129 -0.75 -18.92 14.88
CA TYR A 129 -2.18 -18.96 14.60
C TYR A 129 -2.72 -17.88 13.66
N VAL A 130 -1.99 -16.77 13.49
CA VAL A 130 -2.33 -15.74 12.50
C VAL A 130 -1.44 -15.92 11.27
N CYS A 131 -2.03 -16.16 10.11
CA CYS A 131 -1.40 -15.86 8.83
C CYS A 131 -1.79 -14.44 8.42
N LEU A 132 -0.84 -13.51 8.50
CA LEU A 132 -1.03 -12.09 8.20
C LEU A 132 -0.59 -11.79 6.76
N ARG A 133 -1.51 -11.26 5.95
CA ARG A 133 -1.27 -10.89 4.54
C ARG A 133 -1.76 -9.48 4.24
N PRO A 134 -0.89 -8.46 4.34
CA PRO A 134 -1.16 -7.13 3.80
C PRO A 134 -1.15 -7.17 2.27
N VAL A 135 -2.17 -6.59 1.65
CA VAL A 135 -2.29 -6.45 0.20
C VAL A 135 -2.57 -4.99 -0.14
N ARG A 136 -1.61 -4.36 -0.80
CA ARG A 136 -1.70 -2.99 -1.34
C ARG A 136 -1.11 -2.92 -2.73
N TYR A 137 -1.58 -1.95 -3.49
CA TYR A 137 -0.99 -1.61 -4.78
C TYR A 137 0.29 -0.76 -4.62
N TYR A 138 1.28 -1.02 -5.47
CA TYR A 138 2.46 -0.17 -5.63
C TYR A 138 2.37 0.55 -6.98
N PRO A 139 2.52 1.89 -7.02
CA PRO A 139 2.45 2.64 -8.27
C PRO A 139 3.37 2.09 -9.36
N GLY A 140 2.81 1.85 -10.55
CA GLY A 140 3.55 1.31 -11.69
C GLY A 140 3.51 -0.21 -11.81
N VAL A 141 3.04 -0.95 -10.79
CA VAL A 141 2.82 -2.40 -10.92
C VAL A 141 1.76 -2.67 -12.00
N PRO A 142 2.03 -3.57 -12.97
CA PRO A 142 1.04 -4.03 -13.93
C PRO A 142 -0.08 -4.81 -13.22
N SER A 143 -1.33 -4.39 -13.40
CA SER A 143 -2.49 -5.04 -12.80
C SER A 143 -3.50 -5.51 -13.87
N PRO A 144 -4.21 -6.62 -13.64
CA PRO A 144 -5.30 -7.06 -14.50
C PRO A 144 -6.61 -6.27 -14.30
N VAL A 145 -6.72 -5.43 -13.28
CA VAL A 145 -7.94 -4.66 -12.99
C VAL A 145 -7.78 -3.17 -13.28
N LYS A 146 -8.90 -2.45 -13.39
CA LYS A 146 -8.92 -1.03 -13.78
C LYS A 146 -8.41 -0.07 -12.70
N HIS A 147 -8.70 -0.37 -11.44
CA HIS A 147 -8.44 0.50 -10.30
C HIS A 147 -7.74 -0.25 -9.15
N PRO A 148 -6.53 -0.79 -9.36
CA PRO A 148 -5.81 -1.51 -8.31
C PRO A 148 -5.42 -0.60 -7.13
N GLU A 149 -5.25 0.71 -7.35
CA GLU A 149 -4.92 1.72 -6.34
C GLU A 149 -5.94 1.81 -5.20
N ARG A 150 -7.16 1.32 -5.42
CA ARG A 150 -8.23 1.26 -4.42
C ARG A 150 -8.12 0.08 -3.46
N VAL A 151 -7.19 -0.84 -3.70
CA VAL A 151 -6.98 -2.02 -2.87
C VAL A 151 -5.91 -1.70 -1.82
N ASN A 152 -6.34 -1.62 -0.57
CA ASN A 152 -5.47 -1.55 0.60
C ASN A 152 -6.12 -2.33 1.75
N MET A 153 -5.79 -3.61 1.87
CA MET A 153 -6.42 -4.54 2.81
C MET A 153 -5.38 -5.30 3.62
N VAL A 154 -5.72 -5.68 4.85
CA VAL A 154 -4.88 -6.54 5.69
C VAL A 154 -5.68 -7.76 6.12
N ILE A 155 -5.20 -8.94 5.74
CA ILE A 155 -5.92 -10.19 5.96
C ILE A 155 -5.31 -10.94 7.14
N PHE A 156 -6.15 -11.20 8.14
CA PHE A 156 -5.93 -12.09 9.26
C PHE A 156 -6.61 -13.42 8.96
N ARG A 157 -5.81 -14.41 8.56
CA ARG A 157 -6.25 -15.77 8.28
C ARG A 157 -5.95 -16.66 9.49
N GLU A 158 -6.97 -17.36 9.99
CA GLU A 158 -6.81 -18.45 10.95
C GLU A 158 -5.90 -19.54 10.37
N ASN A 159 -4.92 -20.03 11.13
CA ASN A 159 -3.82 -20.84 10.56
C ASN A 159 -3.63 -22.22 11.24
N THR A 160 -4.49 -22.61 12.18
CA THR A 160 -4.34 -23.82 13.01
C THR A 160 -5.49 -24.82 12.90
N GLU A 161 -6.67 -24.41 12.43
CA GLU A 161 -7.86 -25.24 12.33
C GLU A 161 -8.39 -25.28 10.89
N ASP A 162 -9.72 -25.37 10.73
CA ASP A 162 -10.42 -25.53 9.47
C ASP A 162 -10.08 -26.87 8.78
N ILE A 163 -10.54 -27.07 7.54
CA ILE A 163 -10.23 -28.23 6.70
C ILE A 163 -8.71 -28.40 6.47
N TYR A 164 -7.93 -27.33 6.70
CA TYR A 164 -6.48 -27.32 6.65
C TYR A 164 -5.81 -28.18 7.74
N ALA A 165 -6.57 -28.64 8.74
CA ALA A 165 -6.09 -29.63 9.71
C ALA A 165 -5.70 -30.98 9.05
N GLY A 166 -6.14 -31.24 7.81
CA GLY A 166 -5.75 -32.45 7.08
C GLY A 166 -6.33 -33.75 7.66
N ILE A 167 -7.43 -33.64 8.41
CA ILE A 167 -8.14 -34.79 8.99
C ILE A 167 -9.08 -35.34 7.93
N GLU A 168 -8.56 -36.27 7.12
CA GLU A 168 -9.29 -36.87 6.01
C GLU A 168 -8.90 -38.33 5.76
N TRP A 169 -9.81 -39.07 5.11
CA TRP A 169 -9.61 -40.47 4.74
C TRP A 169 -9.95 -40.70 3.27
N PRO A 170 -9.09 -41.43 2.53
CA PRO A 170 -9.29 -41.69 1.11
C PRO A 170 -10.45 -42.67 0.88
N ALA A 171 -11.13 -42.51 -0.26
CA ALA A 171 -12.22 -43.39 -0.65
C ALA A 171 -11.76 -44.86 -0.72
N GLY A 172 -12.59 -45.77 -0.21
CA GLY A 172 -12.34 -47.22 -0.23
C GLY A 172 -11.47 -47.75 0.92
N SER A 173 -10.84 -46.89 1.72
CA SER A 173 -10.08 -47.29 2.91
C SER A 173 -10.96 -47.93 4.00
N GLU A 174 -10.37 -48.72 4.90
CA GLU A 174 -11.11 -49.30 6.03
C GLU A 174 -11.49 -48.23 7.06
N GLU A 175 -10.67 -47.19 7.18
CA GLU A 175 -10.89 -46.04 8.04
C GLU A 175 -12.10 -45.21 7.60
N VAL A 176 -12.21 -44.88 6.30
CA VAL A 176 -13.36 -44.11 5.80
C VAL A 176 -14.68 -44.88 5.96
N LYS A 177 -14.67 -46.22 5.83
CA LYS A 177 -15.84 -47.06 6.08
C LYS A 177 -16.31 -46.95 7.53
N LYS A 178 -15.39 -47.02 8.50
CA LYS A 178 -15.71 -46.84 9.93
C LYS A 178 -16.32 -45.47 10.21
N VAL A 179 -15.73 -44.40 9.68
CA VAL A 179 -16.23 -43.03 9.88
C VAL A 179 -17.61 -42.86 9.26
N ARG A 180 -17.78 -43.35 8.02
CA ARG A 180 -19.08 -43.36 7.33
C ARG A 180 -20.14 -44.11 8.12
N ASP A 181 -19.84 -45.32 8.57
CA ASP A 181 -20.79 -46.18 9.29
C ASP A 181 -21.18 -45.54 10.63
N PHE A 182 -20.23 -44.93 11.34
CA PHE A 182 -20.53 -44.12 12.52
C PHE A 182 -21.48 -42.95 12.19
N LEU A 183 -21.19 -42.16 11.16
CA LEU A 183 -22.03 -41.03 10.76
C LEU A 183 -23.45 -41.48 10.37
N MET A 184 -23.56 -42.57 9.61
CA MET A 184 -24.85 -43.03 9.08
C MET A 184 -25.68 -43.79 10.13
N ASN A 185 -25.05 -44.69 10.89
CA ASN A 185 -25.75 -45.61 11.79
C ASN A 185 -25.96 -45.02 13.19
N GLU A 186 -24.96 -44.30 13.73
CA GLU A 186 -25.02 -43.74 15.09
C GLU A 186 -25.52 -42.29 15.08
N MET A 187 -25.03 -41.47 14.14
CA MET A 187 -25.37 -40.04 14.08
C MET A 187 -26.57 -39.73 13.17
N GLY A 188 -27.15 -40.75 12.52
CA GLY A 188 -28.34 -40.62 11.67
C GLY A 188 -28.14 -39.74 10.43
N VAL A 189 -26.91 -39.62 9.92
CA VAL A 189 -26.60 -38.79 8.75
C VAL A 189 -27.11 -39.45 7.48
N THR A 190 -28.09 -38.80 6.82
CA THR A 190 -28.67 -39.27 5.54
C THR A 190 -28.21 -38.48 4.31
N LYS A 191 -27.35 -37.48 4.51
CA LYS A 191 -26.97 -36.50 3.47
C LYS A 191 -25.77 -36.92 2.62
N ILE A 192 -25.10 -38.02 2.95
CA ILE A 192 -23.99 -38.54 2.14
C ILE A 192 -24.59 -39.16 0.87
N ARG A 193 -24.42 -38.50 -0.28
CA ARG A 193 -25.09 -38.88 -1.52
C ARG A 193 -24.61 -40.20 -2.12
N PHE A 194 -23.31 -40.51 -1.99
CA PHE A 194 -22.64 -41.68 -2.57
C PHE A 194 -21.71 -42.33 -1.52
N PRO A 195 -22.27 -42.99 -0.50
CA PRO A 195 -21.53 -43.44 0.68
C PRO A 195 -20.49 -44.53 0.41
N GLU A 196 -20.63 -45.31 -0.66
CA GLU A 196 -19.69 -46.39 -1.00
C GLU A 196 -18.43 -45.90 -1.73
N SER A 197 -18.43 -44.66 -2.23
CA SER A 197 -17.38 -44.17 -3.13
C SER A 197 -16.93 -42.74 -2.81
N CYS A 198 -17.01 -42.32 -1.55
CA CYS A 198 -16.56 -40.99 -1.12
C CYS A 198 -15.36 -41.06 -0.18
N GLY A 199 -14.45 -40.09 -0.31
CA GLY A 199 -13.56 -39.70 0.79
C GLY A 199 -14.34 -38.84 1.79
N LEU A 200 -13.88 -38.79 3.04
CA LEU A 200 -14.46 -37.96 4.08
C LEU A 200 -13.39 -37.09 4.72
N GLY A 201 -13.71 -35.82 4.96
CA GLY A 201 -12.85 -34.86 5.66
C GLY A 201 -13.61 -34.18 6.79
N ILE A 202 -12.88 -33.72 7.80
CA ILE A 202 -13.43 -33.04 8.99
C ILE A 202 -12.96 -31.58 9.00
N LYS A 203 -13.91 -30.66 9.21
CA LYS A 203 -13.66 -29.21 9.34
C LYS A 203 -13.94 -28.78 10.78
N PRO A 204 -12.94 -28.83 11.69
CA PRO A 204 -13.08 -28.25 13.02
C PRO A 204 -12.94 -26.72 12.97
N VAL A 205 -13.75 -26.01 13.76
CA VAL A 205 -13.62 -24.57 14.03
C VAL A 205 -14.01 -24.35 15.48
N SER A 206 -13.07 -23.87 16.29
CA SER A 206 -13.26 -23.64 17.72
C SER A 206 -13.53 -22.17 18.05
N ARG A 207 -14.06 -21.95 19.25
CA ARG A 207 -14.26 -20.60 19.80
C ARG A 207 -12.91 -19.97 20.12
N GLU A 208 -12.02 -20.72 20.74
CA GLU A 208 -10.70 -20.29 21.17
C GLU A 208 -9.86 -19.82 19.98
N GLY A 209 -9.79 -20.61 18.91
CA GLY A 209 -9.07 -20.27 17.68
C GLY A 209 -9.68 -19.06 16.95
N THR A 210 -11.01 -18.97 16.93
CA THR A 210 -11.70 -17.80 16.38
C THR A 210 -11.39 -16.54 17.18
N GLU A 211 -11.57 -16.59 18.50
CA GLU A 211 -11.45 -15.44 19.38
C GLU A 211 -10.03 -14.88 19.39
N ARG A 212 -8.99 -15.72 19.43
CA ARG A 212 -7.59 -15.26 19.36
C ARG A 212 -7.24 -14.58 18.04
N LEU A 213 -7.76 -15.07 16.92
CA LEU A 213 -7.56 -14.44 15.61
C LEU A 213 -8.27 -13.09 15.52
N VAL A 214 -9.56 -13.05 15.88
CA VAL A 214 -10.38 -11.84 15.75
C VAL A 214 -9.88 -10.76 16.72
N ARG A 215 -9.43 -11.13 17.93
CA ARG A 215 -8.76 -10.22 18.86
C ARG A 215 -7.55 -9.56 18.22
N ALA A 216 -6.62 -10.35 17.66
CA ALA A 216 -5.44 -9.83 16.98
C ALA A 216 -5.80 -8.90 15.80
N ALA A 217 -6.86 -9.20 15.04
CA ALA A 217 -7.31 -8.37 13.94
C ALA A 217 -7.90 -7.03 14.41
N ILE A 218 -8.66 -7.03 15.51
CA ILE A 218 -9.22 -5.81 16.11
C ILE A 218 -8.11 -4.95 16.72
N GLU A 219 -7.20 -5.54 17.48
CA GLU A 219 -6.04 -4.84 18.06
C GLU A 219 -5.19 -4.20 16.97
N TYR A 220 -4.90 -4.94 15.90
CA TYR A 220 -4.20 -4.38 14.74
C TYR A 220 -4.93 -3.19 14.12
N ALA A 221 -6.27 -3.26 13.99
CA ALA A 221 -7.06 -2.16 13.47
C ALA A 221 -7.01 -0.92 14.39
N ILE A 222 -7.00 -1.13 15.72
CA ILE A 222 -6.88 -0.07 16.72
C ILE A 222 -5.50 0.61 16.62
N ASP A 223 -4.43 -0.19 16.66
CA ASP A 223 -3.05 0.28 16.69
C ASP A 223 -2.64 1.00 15.40
N ASN A 224 -3.26 0.64 14.26
CA ASN A 224 -3.00 1.24 12.96
C ASN A 224 -4.09 2.22 12.51
N HIS A 225 -5.03 2.58 13.39
CA HIS A 225 -6.11 3.52 13.12
C HIS A 225 -6.94 3.20 11.86
N LEU A 226 -7.24 1.91 11.66
CA LEU A 226 -7.96 1.42 10.49
C LEU A 226 -9.47 1.46 10.69
N PRO A 227 -10.26 1.75 9.65
CA PRO A 227 -11.68 2.09 9.79
C PRO A 227 -12.60 0.89 10.08
N SER A 228 -12.20 -0.34 9.74
CA SER A 228 -13.09 -1.50 9.92
C SER A 228 -12.37 -2.85 9.97
N VAL A 229 -13.03 -3.81 10.61
CA VAL A 229 -12.72 -5.25 10.57
C VAL A 229 -13.91 -6.00 9.97
N THR A 230 -13.68 -6.78 8.92
CA THR A 230 -14.70 -7.58 8.23
C THR A 230 -14.50 -9.06 8.49
N LEU A 231 -15.47 -9.71 9.13
CA LEU A 231 -15.54 -11.14 9.35
C LEU A 231 -16.04 -11.83 8.07
N VAL A 232 -15.16 -12.51 7.34
CA VAL A 232 -15.53 -13.21 6.09
C VAL A 232 -15.80 -14.68 6.35
N HIS A 233 -16.98 -15.16 5.94
CA HIS A 233 -17.42 -16.54 6.24
C HIS A 233 -18.47 -17.06 5.25
N LYS A 234 -18.75 -18.37 5.24
CA LYS A 234 -19.85 -19.03 4.52
C LYS A 234 -20.90 -19.62 5.46
N GLY A 235 -21.15 -18.92 6.57
CA GLY A 235 -22.06 -19.31 7.64
C GLY A 235 -23.54 -19.48 7.27
N ASN A 236 -23.99 -19.01 6.10
CA ASN A 236 -25.35 -19.29 5.62
C ASN A 236 -25.55 -20.77 5.24
N ILE A 237 -24.47 -21.45 4.82
CA ILE A 237 -24.46 -22.90 4.53
C ILE A 237 -23.87 -23.67 5.72
N MET A 238 -22.69 -23.26 6.20
CA MET A 238 -21.94 -23.93 7.27
C MET A 238 -22.18 -23.25 8.63
N LYS A 239 -23.40 -23.40 9.16
CA LYS A 239 -23.88 -22.66 10.33
C LYS A 239 -23.05 -22.87 11.61
N TYR A 240 -22.54 -24.08 11.82
CA TYR A 240 -21.91 -24.48 13.08
C TYR A 240 -20.37 -24.43 13.05
N THR A 241 -19.78 -24.01 11.93
CA THR A 241 -18.34 -23.79 11.81
C THR A 241 -18.11 -22.34 11.38
N GLU A 242 -18.42 -22.01 10.13
CA GLU A 242 -18.23 -20.65 9.61
C GLU A 242 -19.25 -19.64 10.17
N GLY A 243 -20.49 -20.08 10.43
CA GLY A 243 -21.47 -19.26 11.14
C GLY A 243 -21.08 -19.06 12.61
N ALA A 244 -20.45 -20.06 13.22
CA ALA A 244 -19.93 -19.95 14.59
C ALA A 244 -18.75 -18.98 14.66
N PHE A 245 -17.81 -19.03 13.70
CA PHE A 245 -16.72 -18.06 13.56
C PHE A 245 -17.23 -16.61 13.57
N ARG A 246 -18.25 -16.32 12.76
CA ARG A 246 -18.90 -14.99 12.72
C ARG A 246 -19.47 -14.62 14.09
N ASN A 247 -20.25 -15.51 14.69
CA ASN A 247 -20.95 -15.23 15.94
C ASN A 247 -19.95 -14.97 17.07
N TRP A 248 -18.94 -15.83 17.24
CA TRP A 248 -17.90 -15.67 18.25
C TRP A 248 -17.07 -14.40 18.02
N GLY A 249 -16.80 -14.03 16.76
CA GLY A 249 -16.13 -12.75 16.44
C GLY A 249 -16.93 -11.52 16.90
N TYR A 250 -18.24 -11.49 16.63
CA TYR A 250 -19.11 -10.42 17.13
C TYR A 250 -19.26 -10.44 18.66
N GLU A 251 -19.40 -11.62 19.27
CA GLU A 251 -19.48 -11.78 20.72
C GLU A 251 -18.21 -11.26 21.41
N LEU A 252 -17.03 -11.58 20.86
CA LEU A 252 -15.75 -11.05 21.34
C LEU A 252 -15.68 -9.53 21.21
N ALA A 253 -16.04 -8.97 20.05
CA ALA A 253 -16.04 -7.52 19.85
C ALA A 253 -16.92 -6.80 20.91
N LYS A 254 -18.11 -7.34 21.21
CA LYS A 254 -19.00 -6.80 22.25
C LYS A 254 -18.41 -6.96 23.65
N ARG A 255 -17.89 -8.14 23.97
CA ARG A 255 -17.43 -8.52 25.31
C ARG A 255 -16.11 -7.86 25.72
N GLU A 256 -15.14 -7.81 24.81
CA GLU A 256 -13.77 -7.37 25.11
C GLU A 256 -13.48 -5.95 24.63
N PHE A 257 -14.16 -5.50 23.57
CA PHE A 257 -13.90 -4.19 22.95
C PHE A 257 -15.08 -3.21 23.06
N GLY A 258 -16.16 -3.59 23.76
CA GLY A 258 -17.32 -2.72 24.00
C GLY A 258 -18.07 -2.34 22.72
N ALA A 259 -18.09 -3.21 21.71
CA ALA A 259 -18.80 -2.95 20.47
C ALA A 259 -20.32 -2.82 20.70
N GLU A 260 -20.93 -1.78 20.11
CA GLU A 260 -22.38 -1.56 20.14
C GLU A 260 -22.99 -1.78 18.74
N GLU A 261 -24.19 -2.36 18.67
CA GLU A 261 -24.85 -2.63 17.39
C GLU A 261 -25.23 -1.33 16.67
N ILE A 262 -25.01 -1.31 15.36
CA ILE A 262 -25.44 -0.23 14.46
C ILE A 262 -26.83 -0.59 13.94
N ASP A 263 -27.81 0.31 14.09
CA ASP A 263 -29.16 0.20 13.52
C ASP A 263 -29.90 -1.14 13.81
N GLY A 264 -29.63 -1.75 14.97
CA GLY A 264 -30.24 -3.05 15.36
C GLY A 264 -29.49 -4.28 14.85
N GLY A 265 -28.27 -4.10 14.32
CA GLY A 265 -27.34 -5.18 14.00
C GLY A 265 -27.47 -5.76 12.58
N PRO A 266 -26.60 -6.72 12.20
CA PRO A 266 -25.58 -7.36 13.04
C PRO A 266 -24.27 -6.58 13.16
N TRP A 267 -24.04 -5.57 12.32
CA TRP A 267 -22.81 -4.78 12.37
C TRP A 267 -22.71 -4.02 13.68
N CYS A 268 -21.49 -3.87 14.18
CA CYS A 268 -21.20 -3.19 15.43
C CYS A 268 -20.19 -2.07 15.21
N ARG A 269 -20.15 -1.11 16.13
CA ARG A 269 -19.15 -0.05 16.19
C ARG A 269 -18.42 -0.10 17.52
N LEU A 270 -17.10 -0.10 17.48
CA LEU A 270 -16.27 0.05 18.67
C LEU A 270 -16.32 1.50 19.20
N PRO A 271 -16.03 1.74 20.49
CA PRO A 271 -16.01 3.09 21.07
C PRO A 271 -15.08 4.07 20.35
N ASN A 272 -14.02 3.59 19.70
CA ASN A 272 -13.08 4.39 18.92
C ASN A 272 -13.51 4.60 17.44
N GLY A 273 -14.72 4.15 17.06
CA GLY A 273 -15.31 4.38 15.74
C GLY A 273 -15.08 3.27 14.72
N ILE A 274 -14.25 2.27 15.00
CA ILE A 274 -13.99 1.13 14.10
C ILE A 274 -15.27 0.33 13.90
N VAL A 275 -15.61 0.03 12.65
CA VAL A 275 -16.78 -0.79 12.31
C VAL A 275 -16.40 -2.27 12.26
N ILE A 276 -17.10 -3.10 13.05
CA ILE A 276 -17.04 -4.55 12.96
C ILE A 276 -18.23 -5.01 12.12
N LYS A 277 -17.93 -5.66 10.99
CA LYS A 277 -18.94 -6.11 10.02
C LYS A 277 -18.66 -7.51 9.53
N ASP A 278 -19.57 -8.09 8.76
CA ASP A 278 -19.40 -9.39 8.13
C ASP A 278 -19.78 -9.39 6.66
N ALA A 279 -19.18 -10.31 5.91
CA ALA A 279 -19.49 -10.57 4.51
C ALA A 279 -19.46 -12.07 4.22
N ILE A 280 -20.41 -12.54 3.41
CA ILE A 280 -20.40 -13.92 2.95
C ILE A 280 -19.22 -14.10 1.97
N ALA A 281 -18.43 -15.18 2.10
CA ALA A 281 -17.17 -15.37 1.36
C ALA A 281 -17.28 -15.23 -0.18
N ASP A 282 -18.34 -15.77 -0.79
CA ASP A 282 -18.57 -15.64 -2.24
C ASP A 282 -18.96 -14.22 -2.67
N ILE A 283 -19.64 -13.47 -1.79
CA ILE A 283 -19.93 -12.05 -1.99
C ILE A 283 -18.66 -11.22 -1.77
N ALA A 284 -17.85 -11.55 -0.76
CA ALA A 284 -16.60 -10.86 -0.48
C ALA A 284 -15.67 -10.89 -1.71
N LEU A 285 -15.52 -12.05 -2.37
CA LEU A 285 -14.75 -12.18 -3.61
C LEU A 285 -15.24 -11.27 -4.75
N GLN A 286 -16.54 -10.96 -4.81
CA GLN A 286 -17.07 -9.99 -5.78
C GLN A 286 -16.87 -8.54 -5.32
N GLN A 287 -17.04 -8.28 -4.03
CA GLN A 287 -16.98 -6.93 -3.47
C GLN A 287 -15.54 -6.40 -3.39
N VAL A 288 -14.53 -7.24 -3.19
CA VAL A 288 -13.13 -6.78 -3.26
C VAL A 288 -12.75 -6.28 -4.67
N LEU A 289 -13.45 -6.70 -5.71
CA LEU A 289 -13.29 -6.18 -7.08
C LEU A 289 -14.13 -4.91 -7.32
N THR A 290 -15.38 -4.89 -6.85
CA THR A 290 -16.36 -3.87 -7.21
C THR A 290 -16.44 -2.70 -6.22
N ARG A 291 -16.00 -2.92 -4.98
CA ARG A 291 -16.12 -2.03 -3.81
C ARG A 291 -14.90 -2.18 -2.88
N ALA A 292 -13.70 -2.24 -3.45
CA ALA A 292 -12.46 -2.50 -2.71
C ALA A 292 -12.28 -1.58 -1.48
N GLU A 293 -12.60 -0.30 -1.62
CA GLU A 293 -12.45 0.72 -0.57
C GLU A 293 -13.36 0.49 0.65
N GLU A 294 -14.37 -0.37 0.55
CA GLU A 294 -15.19 -0.75 1.69
C GLU A 294 -14.47 -1.75 2.62
N PHE A 295 -13.36 -2.37 2.22
CA PHE A 295 -12.62 -3.33 3.04
C PHE A 295 -11.32 -2.73 3.53
N SER A 296 -10.98 -3.01 4.79
CA SER A 296 -9.71 -2.60 5.40
C SER A 296 -9.04 -3.80 6.08
N VAL A 297 -9.41 -4.12 7.32
CA VAL A 297 -8.97 -5.37 7.96
C VAL A 297 -9.98 -6.47 7.68
N ILE A 298 -9.51 -7.66 7.35
CA ILE A 298 -10.34 -8.85 7.10
C ILE A 298 -9.90 -9.94 8.05
N ALA A 299 -10.81 -10.48 8.85
CA ALA A 299 -10.57 -11.68 9.65
C ALA A 299 -11.39 -12.85 9.09
N THR A 300 -10.74 -13.99 8.84
CA THR A 300 -11.42 -15.14 8.21
C THR A 300 -10.74 -16.47 8.52
N LEU A 301 -11.46 -17.56 8.25
CA LEU A 301 -10.99 -18.93 8.44
C LEU A 301 -9.88 -19.29 7.45
N ASN A 302 -9.16 -20.37 7.75
CA ASN A 302 -7.98 -20.82 7.02
C ASN A 302 -8.21 -20.92 5.50
N LEU A 303 -9.23 -21.65 5.05
CA LEU A 303 -9.48 -21.86 3.62
C LEU A 303 -9.91 -20.58 2.90
N ASN A 304 -10.80 -19.79 3.52
CA ASN A 304 -11.28 -18.53 2.92
C ASN A 304 -10.14 -17.52 2.82
N GLY A 305 -9.29 -17.44 3.84
CA GLY A 305 -8.13 -16.55 3.87
C GLY A 305 -7.12 -16.88 2.80
N ASP A 306 -6.89 -18.16 2.53
CA ASP A 306 -6.07 -18.63 1.42
C ASP A 306 -6.55 -18.06 0.09
N TYR A 307 -7.78 -18.38 -0.30
CA TYR A 307 -8.36 -17.96 -1.57
C TYR A 307 -8.44 -16.44 -1.70
N LEU A 308 -8.86 -15.76 -0.64
CA LEU A 308 -9.02 -14.30 -0.68
C LEU A 308 -7.67 -13.58 -0.77
N SER A 309 -6.65 -14.05 -0.05
CA SER A 309 -5.32 -13.44 -0.10
C SER A 309 -4.65 -13.60 -1.47
N ASP A 310 -4.78 -14.77 -2.09
CA ASP A 310 -4.25 -15.02 -3.44
C ASP A 310 -5.02 -14.22 -4.51
N ALA A 311 -6.36 -14.14 -4.39
CA ALA A 311 -7.18 -13.35 -5.29
C ALA A 311 -6.84 -11.85 -5.22
N LEU A 312 -6.66 -11.32 -4.01
CA LEU A 312 -6.27 -9.92 -3.79
C LEU A 312 -4.84 -9.64 -4.29
N ALA A 313 -3.89 -10.55 -4.04
CA ALA A 313 -2.54 -10.43 -4.58
C ALA A 313 -2.54 -10.42 -6.12
N ALA A 314 -3.36 -11.26 -6.76
CA ALA A 314 -3.56 -11.24 -8.21
C ALA A 314 -4.17 -9.91 -8.70
N GLN A 315 -5.16 -9.39 -7.98
CA GLN A 315 -5.83 -8.13 -8.30
C GLN A 315 -4.86 -6.95 -8.33
N VAL A 316 -3.94 -6.85 -7.36
CA VAL A 316 -2.94 -5.75 -7.34
C VAL A 316 -1.73 -6.00 -8.24
N GLY A 317 -1.71 -7.09 -9.01
CA GLY A 317 -0.54 -7.50 -9.81
C GLY A 317 0.62 -8.03 -8.98
N GLY A 318 0.36 -8.35 -7.72
CA GLY A 318 1.35 -8.57 -6.67
C GLY A 318 1.71 -10.02 -6.39
N ILE A 319 1.33 -11.00 -7.22
CA ILE A 319 1.59 -12.44 -6.97
C ILE A 319 3.07 -12.71 -6.66
N GLY A 320 3.99 -12.04 -7.36
CA GLY A 320 5.44 -12.20 -7.16
C GLY A 320 6.03 -11.37 -6.01
N ILE A 321 5.27 -10.45 -5.42
CA ILE A 321 5.75 -9.48 -4.42
C ILE A 321 4.93 -9.49 -3.12
N ALA A 322 3.87 -10.29 -3.03
CA ALA A 322 3.01 -10.33 -1.85
C ALA A 322 3.82 -10.75 -0.61
N PRO A 323 3.82 -9.97 0.47
CA PRO A 323 4.47 -10.35 1.71
C PRO A 323 3.58 -11.26 2.57
N GLY A 324 4.15 -11.86 3.60
CA GLY A 324 3.40 -12.66 4.55
C GLY A 324 4.13 -12.96 5.85
N ALA A 325 3.34 -13.16 6.90
CA ALA A 325 3.84 -13.57 8.20
C ALA A 325 2.93 -14.61 8.84
N ASN A 326 3.51 -15.47 9.67
CA ASN A 326 2.81 -16.40 10.54
C ASN A 326 3.17 -16.05 11.98
N ILE A 327 2.20 -15.63 12.77
CA ILE A 327 2.43 -14.95 14.05
C ILE A 327 1.58 -15.59 15.15
N ASN A 328 2.19 -15.76 16.31
CA ASN A 328 1.53 -15.97 17.58
C ASN A 328 1.76 -14.73 18.45
N TYR A 329 0.77 -13.83 18.50
CA TYR A 329 0.91 -12.56 19.23
C TYR A 329 0.99 -12.76 20.75
N GLU A 330 0.45 -13.85 21.29
CA GLU A 330 0.46 -14.16 22.73
C GLU A 330 1.85 -14.56 23.22
N THR A 331 2.62 -15.26 22.39
CA THR A 331 3.96 -15.78 22.75
C THR A 331 5.11 -15.00 22.13
N GLY A 332 4.83 -14.17 21.12
CA GLY A 332 5.84 -13.37 20.40
C GLY A 332 6.52 -14.11 19.27
N HIS A 333 6.19 -15.38 19.05
CA HIS A 333 6.75 -16.14 17.95
C HIS A 333 6.21 -15.61 16.62
N ALA A 334 7.10 -15.27 15.70
CA ALA A 334 6.74 -14.77 14.39
C ALA A 334 7.71 -15.26 13.32
N ILE A 335 7.18 -15.91 12.28
CA ILE A 335 7.93 -16.29 11.08
C ILE A 335 7.37 -15.53 9.88
N PHE A 336 8.16 -14.60 9.38
CA PHE A 336 7.93 -13.88 8.13
C PHE A 336 8.38 -14.73 6.95
N GLU A 337 7.70 -14.67 5.80
CA GLU A 337 7.97 -15.60 4.70
C GLU A 337 7.83 -15.04 3.29
N ALA A 338 8.63 -15.58 2.36
CA ALA A 338 8.27 -15.57 0.96
C ALA A 338 6.93 -16.29 0.76
N THR A 339 6.05 -15.72 -0.05
CA THR A 339 4.72 -16.30 -0.29
C THR A 339 4.65 -17.14 -1.56
N HIS A 340 5.60 -16.96 -2.47
CA HIS A 340 5.72 -17.74 -3.69
C HIS A 340 6.47 -19.07 -3.46
N GLY A 341 6.36 -19.99 -4.41
CA GLY A 341 7.11 -21.26 -4.41
C GLY A 341 8.60 -21.09 -4.72
N THR A 342 9.31 -22.22 -4.79
CA THR A 342 10.78 -22.30 -4.93
C THR A 342 11.30 -22.10 -6.36
N ALA A 343 10.40 -22.19 -7.35
CA ALA A 343 10.68 -22.02 -8.78
C ALA A 343 12.05 -22.60 -9.25
N PRO A 344 12.30 -23.93 -9.12
CA PRO A 344 13.64 -24.52 -9.29
C PRO A 344 14.31 -24.22 -10.63
N LYS A 345 13.53 -24.04 -11.71
CA LYS A 345 14.04 -23.66 -13.04
C LYS A 345 14.79 -22.31 -13.09
N TYR A 346 14.64 -21.46 -12.07
CA TYR A 346 15.31 -20.16 -11.96
C TYR A 346 16.35 -20.10 -10.84
N ALA A 347 16.58 -21.19 -10.11
CA ALA A 347 17.55 -21.24 -9.02
C ALA A 347 18.97 -20.89 -9.51
N GLY A 348 19.65 -19.99 -8.78
CA GLY A 348 21.02 -19.57 -9.05
C GLY A 348 21.19 -18.72 -10.32
N LYS A 349 20.10 -18.22 -10.90
CA LYS A 349 20.14 -17.44 -12.15
C LYS A 349 20.15 -15.94 -11.90
N ASN A 350 20.00 -15.48 -10.65
CA ASN A 350 19.93 -14.05 -10.33
C ASN A 350 18.85 -13.32 -11.16
N MET A 351 17.68 -13.96 -11.33
CA MET A 351 16.62 -13.48 -12.22
C MET A 351 15.34 -13.06 -11.50
N VAL A 352 14.97 -13.75 -10.41
CA VAL A 352 13.64 -13.60 -9.80
C VAL A 352 13.51 -12.33 -8.96
N ASN A 353 12.27 -11.93 -8.72
CA ASN A 353 11.94 -10.76 -7.92
C ASN A 353 12.12 -11.05 -6.41
N PRO A 354 12.96 -10.30 -5.68
CA PRO A 354 13.16 -10.54 -4.24
C PRO A 354 12.10 -9.86 -3.36
N SER A 355 11.17 -9.09 -3.95
CA SER A 355 10.30 -8.18 -3.19
C SER A 355 9.40 -8.89 -2.17
N SER A 356 8.94 -10.13 -2.41
CA SER A 356 8.10 -10.86 -1.45
C SER A 356 8.83 -11.07 -0.12
N VAL A 357 10.05 -11.62 -0.14
CA VAL A 357 10.87 -11.81 1.07
C VAL A 357 11.26 -10.46 1.68
N THR A 358 11.63 -9.48 0.85
CA THR A 358 12.02 -8.16 1.33
C THR A 358 10.87 -7.44 2.03
N LEU A 359 9.65 -7.47 1.48
CA LEU A 359 8.46 -6.87 2.08
C LEU A 359 7.99 -7.66 3.32
N SER A 360 8.17 -8.98 3.35
CA SER A 360 8.01 -9.76 4.58
C SER A 360 9.04 -9.35 5.64
N GLY A 361 10.26 -9.01 5.24
CA GLY A 361 11.26 -8.38 6.11
C GLY A 361 10.85 -6.98 6.57
N ALA A 362 10.16 -6.18 5.76
CA ALA A 362 9.57 -4.92 6.20
C ALA A 362 8.46 -5.15 7.25
N MET A 363 7.61 -6.16 7.07
CA MET A 363 6.64 -6.57 8.10
C MET A 363 7.34 -6.98 9.40
N MET A 364 8.47 -7.70 9.30
CA MET A 364 9.30 -8.06 10.45
C MET A 364 9.84 -6.82 11.17
N LEU A 365 10.37 -5.85 10.43
CA LEU A 365 10.85 -4.59 11.01
C LEU A 365 9.72 -3.85 11.74
N ARG A 366 8.50 -3.79 11.18
CA ARG A 366 7.33 -3.21 11.88
C ARG A 366 6.99 -3.98 13.15
N TYR A 367 7.02 -5.31 13.10
CA TYR A 367 6.77 -6.15 14.26
C TYR A 367 7.79 -5.96 15.39
N LEU A 368 9.04 -5.64 15.03
CA LEU A 368 10.10 -5.25 15.97
C LEU A 368 9.98 -3.81 16.49
N GLY A 369 8.99 -3.04 16.04
CA GLY A 369 8.83 -1.62 16.34
C GLY A 369 9.82 -0.71 15.59
N TRP A 370 10.48 -1.20 14.54
CA TRP A 370 11.47 -0.49 13.73
C TRP A 370 10.83 0.11 12.48
N ASN A 371 9.79 0.92 12.67
CA ASN A 371 8.90 1.43 11.61
C ASN A 371 9.64 2.25 10.55
N GLU A 372 10.59 3.09 10.95
CA GLU A 372 11.34 3.96 10.05
C GLU A 372 12.15 3.15 9.01
N ALA A 373 12.72 2.02 9.44
CA ALA A 373 13.44 1.12 8.53
C ALA A 373 12.47 0.38 7.60
N ALA A 374 11.29 -0.04 8.09
CA ALA A 374 10.27 -0.66 7.25
C ALA A 374 9.76 0.30 6.16
N ASP A 375 9.52 1.56 6.53
CA ASP A 375 9.07 2.61 5.60
C ASP A 375 10.09 2.84 4.48
N LEU A 376 11.40 2.84 4.79
CA LEU A 376 12.46 2.93 3.78
C LEU A 376 12.44 1.76 2.80
N VAL A 377 12.18 0.53 3.27
CA VAL A 377 12.09 -0.66 2.40
C VAL A 377 10.90 -0.54 1.44
N GLU A 378 9.71 -0.22 1.96
CA GLU A 378 8.51 -0.06 1.14
C GLU A 378 8.68 1.06 0.12
N LYS A 379 9.29 2.17 0.54
CA LYS A 379 9.63 3.31 -0.31
C LYS A 379 10.61 2.93 -1.42
N GLY A 380 11.70 2.24 -1.09
CA GLY A 380 12.69 1.80 -2.08
C GLY A 380 12.10 0.86 -3.13
N ILE A 381 11.25 -0.08 -2.72
CA ILE A 381 10.53 -0.96 -3.64
C ILE A 381 9.56 -0.17 -4.52
N GLY A 382 8.77 0.72 -3.93
CA GLY A 382 7.85 1.59 -4.67
C GLY A 382 8.57 2.47 -5.69
N GLY A 383 9.68 3.10 -5.30
CA GLY A 383 10.49 3.96 -6.17
C GLY A 383 11.11 3.21 -7.34
N ALA A 384 11.71 2.03 -7.10
CA ALA A 384 12.28 1.20 -8.17
C ALA A 384 11.22 0.75 -9.19
N ILE A 385 10.04 0.34 -8.72
CA ILE A 385 8.94 -0.05 -9.60
C ILE A 385 8.41 1.14 -10.39
N ALA A 386 8.21 2.29 -9.73
CA ALA A 386 7.74 3.52 -10.38
C ALA A 386 8.73 4.05 -11.43
N ALA A 387 10.04 3.89 -11.19
CA ALA A 387 11.11 4.17 -12.15
C ALA A 387 11.20 3.15 -13.30
N LYS A 388 10.35 2.12 -13.29
CA LYS A 388 10.33 1.01 -14.25
C LYS A 388 11.66 0.25 -14.33
N THR A 389 12.44 0.24 -13.26
CA THR A 389 13.69 -0.50 -13.13
C THR A 389 13.41 -1.80 -12.37
N VAL A 390 12.99 -2.83 -13.09
CA VAL A 390 12.30 -4.00 -12.52
C VAL A 390 12.87 -5.33 -13.00
N THR A 391 12.60 -6.41 -12.26
CA THR A 391 12.95 -7.78 -12.64
C THR A 391 12.08 -8.29 -13.82
N TYR A 392 12.45 -9.46 -14.36
CA TYR A 392 11.90 -9.98 -15.62
C TYR A 392 10.37 -10.17 -15.63
N ASP A 393 9.80 -10.47 -14.46
CA ASP A 393 8.39 -10.76 -14.21
C ASP A 393 7.50 -9.54 -14.44
N PHE A 394 7.94 -8.35 -14.04
CA PHE A 394 7.29 -7.08 -14.35
C PHE A 394 7.71 -6.54 -15.72
N HIS A 395 8.99 -6.63 -16.09
CA HIS A 395 9.48 -6.09 -17.37
C HIS A 395 8.67 -6.61 -18.57
N ARG A 396 8.30 -7.90 -18.59
CA ARG A 396 7.50 -8.49 -19.68
C ARG A 396 6.06 -7.95 -19.80
N LEU A 397 5.59 -7.19 -18.81
CA LEU A 397 4.25 -6.63 -18.74
C LEU A 397 4.25 -5.09 -18.81
N MET A 398 5.43 -4.45 -18.87
CA MET A 398 5.59 -3.00 -18.84
C MET A 398 6.21 -2.48 -20.13
N GLU A 399 5.64 -1.41 -20.69
CA GLU A 399 6.26 -0.69 -21.79
C GLU A 399 7.35 0.28 -21.30
N GLY A 400 8.51 0.27 -21.97
CA GLY A 400 9.63 1.15 -21.66
C GLY A 400 10.31 0.87 -20.31
N ALA A 401 10.20 -0.34 -19.78
CA ALA A 401 10.88 -0.74 -18.55
C ALA A 401 12.33 -1.18 -18.81
N THR A 402 13.19 -0.98 -17.81
CA THR A 402 14.56 -1.50 -17.79
C THR A 402 14.59 -2.81 -17.01
N LYS A 403 15.03 -3.88 -17.66
CA LYS A 403 15.16 -5.21 -17.03
C LYS A 403 16.40 -5.28 -16.14
N LEU A 404 16.21 -5.63 -14.87
CA LEU A 404 17.27 -5.88 -13.90
C LEU A 404 17.34 -7.36 -13.47
N SER A 405 18.52 -7.79 -13.03
CA SER A 405 18.72 -9.03 -12.26
C SER A 405 18.20 -8.88 -10.82
N THR A 406 18.10 -9.97 -10.07
CA THR A 406 17.71 -9.96 -8.64
C THR A 406 18.60 -9.02 -7.82
N SER A 407 19.92 -9.15 -7.97
CA SER A 407 20.92 -8.34 -7.29
C SER A 407 20.86 -6.85 -7.66
N GLN A 408 20.75 -6.53 -8.95
CA GLN A 408 20.64 -5.14 -9.44
C GLN A 408 19.33 -4.50 -9.02
N PHE A 409 18.24 -5.26 -8.94
CA PHE A 409 16.99 -4.75 -8.39
C PHE A 409 17.16 -4.43 -6.91
N GLY A 410 17.91 -5.22 -6.15
CA GLY A 410 18.29 -4.87 -4.78
C GLY A 410 19.08 -3.57 -4.69
N ASP A 411 20.02 -3.33 -5.60
CA ASP A 411 20.75 -2.05 -5.67
C ASP A 411 19.81 -0.87 -5.99
N ALA A 412 18.87 -1.07 -6.93
CA ALA A 412 17.87 -0.06 -7.29
C ALA A 412 16.97 0.28 -6.10
N VAL A 413 16.48 -0.72 -5.37
CA VAL A 413 15.67 -0.53 -4.16
C VAL A 413 16.41 0.30 -3.12
N ILE A 414 17.68 -0.01 -2.85
CA ILE A 414 18.51 0.75 -1.90
C ILE A 414 18.69 2.20 -2.37
N ALA A 415 18.95 2.42 -3.66
CA ALA A 415 19.11 3.78 -4.21
C ALA A 415 17.83 4.63 -4.06
N HIS A 416 16.65 4.02 -4.23
CA HIS A 416 15.36 4.70 -4.12
C HIS A 416 14.90 4.93 -2.67
N MET A 417 15.64 4.45 -1.66
CA MET A 417 15.38 4.84 -0.26
C MET A 417 15.63 6.34 -0.01
N ASP A 418 16.45 6.99 -0.84
CA ASP A 418 16.83 8.42 -0.75
C ASP A 418 15.91 9.35 -1.55
N ASP A 419 15.01 8.79 -2.34
CA ASP A 419 14.07 9.60 -3.10
C ASP A 419 13.27 10.48 -2.14
N VAL A 420 13.02 11.73 -2.50
CA VAL A 420 12.12 12.57 -1.71
C VAL A 420 10.71 12.00 -1.92
N ASP A 421 9.97 11.77 -0.84
CA ASP A 421 8.58 11.30 -0.97
C ASP A 421 7.81 12.29 -1.82
N GLY A 422 7.17 11.83 -2.90
CA GLY A 422 6.37 12.70 -3.77
C GLY A 422 5.27 13.43 -3.00
N GLU A 423 4.76 12.85 -1.91
CA GLU A 423 3.81 13.49 -1.00
C GLU A 423 4.44 14.56 -0.10
N GLU A 424 5.66 14.33 0.39
CA GLU A 424 6.40 15.30 1.19
C GLU A 424 6.85 16.48 0.32
N GLU A 425 7.35 16.20 -0.88
CA GLU A 425 7.68 17.22 -1.88
C GLU A 425 6.43 17.98 -2.35
N ALA A 426 5.28 17.31 -2.49
CA ALA A 426 4.01 17.96 -2.77
C ALA A 426 3.54 18.85 -1.61
N ARG A 427 3.65 18.40 -0.34
CA ARG A 427 3.34 19.25 0.83
C ARG A 427 4.28 20.46 0.92
N GLN A 428 5.57 20.26 0.66
CA GLN A 428 6.57 21.31 0.64
C GLN A 428 6.32 22.31 -0.50
N TYR A 429 5.92 21.80 -1.67
CA TYR A 429 5.49 22.62 -2.80
C TYR A 429 4.22 23.41 -2.45
N ASP A 430 3.21 22.78 -1.87
CA ASP A 430 1.95 23.43 -1.47
C ASP A 430 2.20 24.55 -0.46
N ALA A 431 3.05 24.30 0.55
CA ALA A 431 3.46 25.31 1.52
C ALA A 431 4.23 26.47 0.86
N LEU A 432 5.12 26.17 -0.09
CA LEU A 432 5.85 27.18 -0.86
C LEU A 432 4.91 28.03 -1.73
N ALA A 433 3.96 27.40 -2.41
CA ALA A 433 2.97 28.07 -3.24
C ALA A 433 2.03 28.96 -2.41
N ALA A 434 1.57 28.47 -1.25
CA ALA A 434 0.73 29.23 -0.32
C ALA A 434 1.47 30.46 0.21
N ARG A 435 2.74 30.29 0.64
CA ARG A 435 3.53 31.39 1.16
C ARG A 435 3.90 32.42 0.09
N PHE A 436 4.17 31.97 -1.13
CA PHE A 436 4.34 32.85 -2.28
C PHE A 436 3.08 33.68 -2.52
N LYS A 437 1.89 33.06 -2.51
CA LYS A 437 0.62 33.74 -2.72
C LYS A 437 0.41 34.87 -1.71
N GLU A 438 0.61 34.61 -0.42
CA GLU A 438 0.50 35.63 0.63
C GLU A 438 1.42 36.84 0.35
N LEU A 439 2.71 36.58 0.08
CA LEU A 439 3.69 37.62 -0.21
C LEU A 439 3.40 38.39 -1.50
N PHE A 440 2.80 37.72 -2.49
CA PHE A 440 2.44 38.33 -3.75
C PHE A 440 1.18 39.21 -3.64
N GLU A 441 0.20 38.80 -2.83
CA GLU A 441 -1.04 39.56 -2.58
C GLU A 441 -0.82 40.78 -1.68
N GLU A 442 0.13 40.70 -0.73
CA GLU A 442 0.56 41.84 0.09
C GLU A 442 1.29 42.94 -0.72
N GLY A 443 1.77 42.60 -1.92
CA GLY A 443 2.46 43.51 -2.81
C GLY A 443 1.53 44.49 -3.54
N ALA A 444 1.83 45.78 -3.47
CA ALA A 444 1.13 46.81 -4.25
C ALA A 444 1.42 46.71 -5.77
N GLU A 445 2.55 46.12 -6.15
CA GLU A 445 2.99 45.97 -7.53
C GLU A 445 2.86 44.52 -7.99
N LYS A 446 2.14 44.25 -9.08
CA LYS A 446 1.91 42.89 -9.60
C LYS A 446 2.69 42.64 -10.90
N SER A 447 3.99 42.93 -10.88
CA SER A 447 4.91 42.69 -12.01
C SER A 447 5.54 41.29 -11.93
N GLY A 448 6.01 40.77 -13.07
CA GLY A 448 6.71 39.47 -13.11
C GLY A 448 8.04 39.48 -12.34
N GLU A 449 8.66 40.65 -12.21
CA GLU A 449 9.86 40.85 -11.40
C GLU A 449 9.54 40.77 -9.90
N PHE A 450 8.43 41.37 -9.48
CA PHE A 450 7.93 41.25 -8.11
C PHE A 450 7.56 39.80 -7.76
N ALA A 451 6.94 39.05 -8.68
CA ALA A 451 6.61 37.64 -8.48
C ALA A 451 7.85 36.79 -8.19
N ARG A 452 8.93 36.96 -8.96
CA ARG A 452 10.20 36.25 -8.73
C ARG A 452 10.83 36.59 -7.38
N ALA A 453 10.76 37.86 -6.97
CA ALA A 453 11.24 38.30 -5.67
C ALA A 453 10.41 37.69 -4.52
N ALA A 454 9.08 37.63 -4.67
CA ALA A 454 8.18 37.00 -3.71
C ALA A 454 8.41 35.49 -3.59
N MET A 455 8.64 34.78 -4.70
CA MET A 455 8.98 33.36 -4.70
C MET A 455 10.32 33.07 -4.01
N GLU A 456 11.33 33.89 -4.27
CA GLU A 456 12.64 33.75 -3.60
C GLU A 456 12.50 34.01 -2.08
N LYS A 457 11.73 35.02 -1.70
CA LYS A 457 11.46 35.33 -0.29
C LYS A 457 10.67 34.21 0.40
N ALA A 458 9.66 33.64 -0.25
CA ALA A 458 8.91 32.49 0.26
C ALA A 458 9.82 31.27 0.50
N ARG A 459 10.67 30.96 -0.49
CA ARG A 459 11.66 29.89 -0.40
C ARG A 459 12.59 30.09 0.79
N GLN A 460 13.18 31.28 0.94
CA GLN A 460 14.11 31.58 2.02
C GLN A 460 13.45 31.47 3.40
N GLN A 461 12.20 31.95 3.55
CA GLN A 461 11.46 31.87 4.82
C GLN A 461 11.17 30.42 5.22
N LEU A 462 10.72 29.59 4.28
CA LEU A 462 10.39 28.19 4.55
C LEU A 462 11.65 27.32 4.73
N THR A 463 12.75 27.66 4.04
CA THR A 463 14.06 27.03 4.29
C THR A 463 14.54 27.34 5.71
N ALA A 464 14.44 28.60 6.15
CA ALA A 464 14.82 29.02 7.51
C ALA A 464 13.92 28.40 8.59
N ALA A 465 12.67 28.09 8.25
CA ALA A 465 11.73 27.37 9.11
C ALA A 465 11.99 25.85 9.17
N GLY A 466 12.98 25.34 8.42
CA GLY A 466 13.34 23.92 8.40
C GLY A 466 12.42 23.03 7.56
N LEU A 467 11.57 23.62 6.71
CA LEU A 467 10.58 22.86 5.93
C LEU A 467 11.23 22.07 4.77
N PHE A 468 12.36 22.55 4.24
CA PHE A 468 13.16 21.87 3.23
C PHE A 468 14.61 22.38 3.23
N SER A 469 15.55 21.61 2.68
CA SER A 469 16.96 22.01 2.53
C SER A 469 17.14 23.13 1.48
N GLU A 470 18.29 23.79 1.46
CA GLU A 470 18.61 24.84 0.49
C GLU A 470 18.55 24.32 -0.96
N GLU A 471 18.95 23.07 -1.19
CA GLU A 471 18.95 22.43 -2.50
C GLU A 471 17.51 22.03 -2.93
N GLN A 472 16.73 21.47 -2.00
CA GLN A 472 15.31 21.16 -2.21
C GLN A 472 14.50 22.43 -2.48
N GLY A 473 14.73 23.49 -1.71
CA GLY A 473 14.05 24.77 -1.88
C GLY A 473 14.32 25.40 -3.25
N LYS A 474 15.54 25.31 -3.78
CA LYS A 474 15.87 25.79 -5.13
C LYS A 474 15.14 25.00 -6.21
N ARG A 475 15.05 23.67 -6.05
CA ARG A 475 14.31 22.79 -6.95
C ARG A 475 12.82 23.12 -6.97
N LEU A 476 12.19 23.22 -5.79
CA LEU A 476 10.78 23.57 -5.61
C LEU A 476 10.44 24.94 -6.19
N LYS A 477 11.28 25.95 -5.92
CA LYS A 477 11.15 27.28 -6.52
C LYS A 477 11.21 27.23 -8.04
N GLY A 478 12.12 26.45 -8.61
CA GLY A 478 12.22 26.27 -10.07
C GLY A 478 11.01 25.58 -10.70
N PHE A 479 10.25 24.78 -9.95
CA PHE A 479 8.93 24.30 -10.39
C PHE A 479 7.91 25.45 -10.37
N LEU A 480 7.79 26.15 -9.25
CA LEU A 480 6.84 27.25 -9.08
C LEU A 480 7.05 28.40 -10.10
N GLU A 481 8.31 28.74 -10.41
CA GLU A 481 8.65 29.75 -11.43
C GLU A 481 8.21 29.33 -12.83
N ARG A 482 8.36 28.04 -13.18
CA ARG A 482 7.91 27.51 -14.47
C ARG A 482 6.39 27.50 -14.56
N ASP A 483 5.72 27.08 -13.50
CA ASP A 483 4.26 27.05 -13.44
C ASP A 483 3.68 28.47 -13.57
N PHE A 484 4.25 29.44 -12.84
CA PHE A 484 3.87 30.85 -12.94
C PHE A 484 4.17 31.48 -14.30
N ALA A 485 5.33 31.18 -14.90
CA ALA A 485 5.66 31.66 -16.23
C ALA A 485 4.72 31.08 -17.29
N HIS A 486 4.38 29.80 -17.20
CA HIS A 486 3.39 29.16 -18.07
C HIS A 486 2.02 29.81 -17.93
N LEU A 487 1.58 30.10 -16.71
CA LEU A 487 0.33 30.81 -16.40
C LEU A 487 0.28 32.22 -17.00
N ALA A 488 1.37 32.98 -16.86
CA ALA A 488 1.46 34.33 -17.43
C ALA A 488 1.45 34.34 -18.97
N SER A 489 1.91 33.25 -19.60
CA SER A 489 1.98 33.12 -21.06
C SER A 489 0.72 32.56 -21.72
N ASN A 490 -0.09 31.77 -21.00
CA ASN A 490 -1.26 31.06 -21.54
C ASN A 490 -2.50 31.31 -20.66
N LEU A 491 -3.11 32.50 -20.79
CA LEU A 491 -4.37 32.83 -20.14
C LEU A 491 -5.55 32.39 -21.03
N GLY A 492 -5.91 31.12 -20.95
CA GLY A 492 -7.08 30.50 -21.61
C GLY A 492 -7.34 29.09 -21.08
N ASP A 493 -8.49 28.50 -21.43
CA ASP A 493 -9.01 27.22 -20.92
C ASP A 493 -8.02 26.03 -21.01
N GLU A 494 -7.01 26.10 -21.88
CA GLU A 494 -5.92 25.10 -21.97
C GLU A 494 -5.03 25.01 -20.72
N ALA A 495 -4.95 26.06 -19.88
CA ALA A 495 -4.11 26.04 -18.68
C ALA A 495 -4.63 25.06 -17.61
N VAL A 496 -5.95 24.86 -17.56
CA VAL A 496 -6.61 23.93 -16.63
C VAL A 496 -6.37 22.48 -17.04
N GLU A 497 -6.28 22.20 -18.34
CA GLU A 497 -6.05 20.86 -18.89
C GLU A 497 -4.60 20.38 -18.76
N LYS A 498 -3.62 21.30 -18.69
CA LYS A 498 -2.18 21.00 -18.62
C LYS A 498 -1.62 20.96 -17.19
N LEU A 499 -2.40 21.35 -16.18
CA LEU A 499 -2.06 21.14 -14.77
C LEU A 499 -2.18 19.65 -14.45
N ASN A 500 -1.06 18.99 -14.18
CA ASN A 500 -1.05 17.55 -13.92
C ASN A 500 -1.55 17.23 -12.49
N PRO A 501 -2.75 16.63 -12.31
CA PRO A 501 -3.30 16.34 -11.00
C PRO A 501 -2.50 15.27 -10.24
N ALA A 502 -1.71 14.47 -10.93
CA ALA A 502 -0.87 13.44 -10.32
C ALA A 502 0.39 14.02 -9.63
N ARG A 503 0.64 15.34 -9.74
CA ARG A 503 1.81 16.02 -9.15
C ARG A 503 1.43 17.12 -8.16
N LEU A 504 0.16 17.49 -8.06
CA LEU A 504 -0.33 18.63 -7.28
C LEU A 504 -1.45 18.18 -6.35
N GLY A 505 -1.32 18.46 -5.06
CA GLY A 505 -2.37 18.19 -4.09
C GLY A 505 -3.63 19.01 -4.33
N ALA A 506 -4.77 18.59 -3.77
CA ALA A 506 -6.04 19.31 -3.86
C ALA A 506 -5.94 20.78 -3.36
N GLY A 507 -5.00 21.04 -2.43
CA GLY A 507 -4.69 22.38 -1.91
C GLY A 507 -4.02 23.30 -2.94
N ALA A 508 -3.05 22.79 -3.72
CA ALA A 508 -2.44 23.53 -4.84
C ALA A 508 -3.48 23.88 -5.91
N LEU A 509 -4.36 22.94 -6.26
CA LEU A 509 -5.43 23.19 -7.23
C LEU A 509 -6.40 24.28 -6.74
N ALA A 510 -6.78 24.27 -5.47
CA ALA A 510 -7.64 25.31 -4.88
C ALA A 510 -6.93 26.69 -4.82
N SER A 511 -5.64 26.70 -4.48
CA SER A 511 -4.83 27.92 -4.41
C SER A 511 -4.61 28.53 -5.79
N LEU A 512 -4.29 27.71 -6.80
CA LEU A 512 -4.22 28.12 -8.21
C LEU A 512 -5.57 28.60 -8.75
N SER A 513 -6.67 27.91 -8.42
CA SER A 513 -8.04 28.35 -8.71
C SER A 513 -8.35 29.75 -8.16
N SER A 514 -7.94 30.03 -6.93
CA SER A 514 -8.13 31.36 -6.34
C SER A 514 -7.28 32.44 -7.00
N LEU A 515 -6.05 32.11 -7.42
CA LEU A 515 -5.19 33.01 -8.20
C LEU A 515 -5.77 33.28 -9.59
N PHE A 516 -6.36 32.27 -10.25
CA PHE A 516 -7.07 32.43 -11.52
C PHE A 516 -8.25 33.41 -11.40
N ARG A 517 -9.03 33.33 -10.30
CA ARG A 517 -10.13 34.28 -10.03
C ARG A 517 -9.62 35.71 -9.81
N ALA A 518 -8.59 35.89 -9.00
CA ALA A 518 -8.01 37.20 -8.71
C ALA A 518 -7.41 37.88 -9.97
N ALA A 519 -6.82 37.10 -10.87
CA ALA A 519 -6.31 37.59 -12.16
C ALA A 519 -7.45 37.95 -13.14
N GLY A 520 -8.52 37.16 -13.17
CA GLY A 520 -9.71 37.43 -14.00
C GLY A 520 -10.46 38.70 -13.60
N GLU A 521 -10.62 38.95 -12.29
CA GLU A 521 -11.26 40.18 -11.78
C GLU A 521 -10.48 41.45 -12.17
N MET A 522 -9.14 41.37 -12.19
CA MET A 522 -8.29 42.47 -12.67
C MET A 522 -8.46 42.76 -14.16
N LEU A 523 -8.56 41.73 -15.00
CA LEU A 523 -8.76 41.89 -16.45
C LEU A 523 -10.15 42.47 -16.77
N SER A 524 -11.19 42.08 -16.02
CA SER A 524 -12.54 42.62 -16.21
C SER A 524 -12.62 44.12 -15.88
N SER A 525 -11.92 44.56 -14.83
CA SER A 525 -11.82 45.98 -14.46
C SER A 525 -11.05 46.83 -15.49
N VAL A 526 -10.05 46.24 -16.15
CA VAL A 526 -9.28 46.89 -17.22
C VAL A 526 -10.06 46.92 -18.53
N ALA A 527 -10.81 45.86 -18.85
CA ALA A 527 -11.68 45.79 -20.01
C ALA A 527 -12.82 46.82 -19.95
N GLU A 528 -13.48 47.00 -18.80
CA GLU A 528 -14.51 48.03 -18.63
C GLU A 528 -13.96 49.46 -18.82
N LYS A 529 -12.73 49.72 -18.34
CA LYS A 529 -12.06 51.02 -18.56
C LYS A 529 -11.57 51.19 -20.00
N ALA A 530 -11.21 50.13 -20.69
CA ALA A 530 -10.83 50.16 -22.10
C ALA A 530 -12.05 50.37 -23.02
N ASP A 531 -13.20 49.79 -22.70
CA ASP A 531 -14.42 49.93 -23.49
C ASP A 531 -15.03 51.34 -23.36
N GLN A 532 -14.90 51.98 -22.18
CA GLN A 532 -15.23 53.40 -21.99
C GLN A 532 -14.32 54.36 -22.79
N ALA A 533 -13.07 53.97 -23.05
CA ALA A 533 -12.13 54.76 -23.85
C ALA A 533 -12.33 54.61 -25.37
N LEU A 534 -13.15 53.65 -25.81
CA LEU A 534 -13.47 53.38 -27.22
C LEU A 534 -14.81 53.97 -27.66
N THR A 535 -15.52 54.68 -26.79
CA THR A 535 -16.76 55.39 -27.12
C THR A 535 -16.54 56.92 -27.15
N CYS A 536 -17.08 57.60 -28.16
CA CYS A 536 -17.02 59.06 -28.25
C CYS A 536 -18.33 59.65 -28.78
N ARG A 537 -18.62 60.91 -28.41
CA ARG A 537 -19.83 61.62 -28.79
C ARG A 537 -19.58 62.76 -29.77
N SER A 538 -20.59 63.12 -30.56
CA SER A 538 -20.55 64.29 -31.43
C SER A 538 -20.18 65.56 -30.65
N GLY A 539 -19.22 66.31 -31.17
CA GLY A 539 -18.67 67.51 -30.55
C GLY A 539 -17.36 67.29 -29.79
N GLU A 540 -17.05 66.07 -29.37
CA GLU A 540 -15.78 65.69 -28.73
C GLU A 540 -14.63 65.63 -29.74
N ILE A 541 -13.40 65.82 -29.28
CA ILE A 541 -12.20 65.70 -30.12
C ILE A 541 -11.69 64.27 -30.05
N THR A 542 -11.51 63.63 -31.19
CA THR A 542 -10.91 62.29 -31.28
C THR A 542 -9.79 62.27 -32.31
N SER A 543 -8.78 61.42 -32.10
CA SER A 543 -7.70 61.19 -33.07
C SER A 543 -8.19 60.46 -34.33
N ALA A 544 -7.35 60.39 -35.36
CA ALA A 544 -7.66 59.66 -36.60
C ALA A 544 -8.07 58.20 -36.34
N GLY A 545 -8.96 57.67 -37.17
CA GLY A 545 -9.55 56.34 -37.03
C GLY A 545 -10.94 56.25 -37.63
N THR A 546 -11.57 55.09 -37.53
CA THR A 546 -12.95 54.86 -38.02
C THR A 546 -13.93 54.99 -36.87
N LEU A 547 -14.96 55.82 -37.04
CA LEU A 547 -16.04 55.96 -36.07
C LEU A 547 -17.27 55.27 -36.62
N THR A 548 -17.75 54.26 -35.92
CA THR A 548 -18.98 53.52 -36.30
C THR A 548 -20.12 54.03 -35.44
N CYS A 549 -21.17 54.55 -36.06
CA CYS A 549 -22.36 55.01 -35.37
C CYS A 549 -23.03 53.83 -34.64
N THR A 550 -23.26 53.97 -33.34
CA THR A 550 -23.85 52.87 -32.54
C THR A 550 -25.32 52.61 -32.88
N ALA A 551 -26.02 53.59 -33.47
CA ALA A 551 -27.44 53.48 -33.80
C ALA A 551 -27.72 52.84 -35.16
N CYS A 552 -26.91 53.13 -36.20
CA CYS A 552 -27.17 52.62 -37.56
C CYS A 552 -25.98 51.92 -38.22
N GLY A 553 -24.83 51.83 -37.53
CA GLY A 553 -23.63 51.20 -38.06
C GLY A 553 -22.90 51.99 -39.15
N HIS A 554 -23.32 53.22 -39.46
CA HIS A 554 -22.66 54.04 -40.47
C HIS A 554 -21.26 54.47 -40.02
N GLU A 555 -20.27 54.33 -40.90
CA GLU A 555 -18.87 54.59 -40.60
C GLU A 555 -18.42 55.97 -41.09
N ILE A 556 -17.64 56.65 -40.25
CA ILE A 556 -16.99 57.93 -40.53
C ILE A 556 -15.49 57.76 -40.37
N HIS A 557 -14.74 57.95 -41.44
CA HIS A 557 -13.28 57.84 -41.39
C HIS A 557 -12.64 59.21 -41.10
N MET A 558 -12.11 59.38 -39.90
CA MET A 558 -11.38 60.56 -39.46
C MET A 558 -9.93 60.46 -39.92
N LYS A 559 -9.52 61.25 -40.92
CA LYS A 559 -8.14 61.24 -41.45
C LYS A 559 -7.11 61.94 -40.55
N ARG A 560 -7.57 62.77 -39.60
CA ARG A 560 -6.75 63.51 -38.65
C ARG A 560 -7.56 63.79 -37.39
N THR A 561 -6.88 64.16 -36.30
CA THR A 561 -7.54 64.59 -35.06
C THR A 561 -8.49 65.76 -35.32
N GLY A 562 -9.72 65.65 -34.84
CA GLY A 562 -10.77 66.64 -35.08
C GLY A 562 -12.03 66.40 -34.25
N ARG A 563 -13.00 67.30 -34.33
CA ARG A 563 -14.30 67.13 -33.64
C ARG A 563 -15.16 66.10 -34.37
N VAL A 564 -15.80 65.21 -33.61
CA VAL A 564 -16.72 64.19 -34.13
C VAL A 564 -18.02 64.87 -34.62
N PRO A 565 -18.41 64.71 -35.89
CA PRO A 565 -19.71 65.19 -36.37
C PRO A 565 -20.87 64.28 -35.91
N PRO A 566 -22.13 64.73 -35.95
CA PRO A 566 -23.29 63.83 -35.87
C PRO A 566 -23.32 62.87 -37.06
N CYS A 567 -23.96 61.71 -36.87
CA CYS A 567 -23.97 60.68 -37.89
C CYS A 567 -24.66 61.20 -39.16
N PRO A 568 -24.03 61.19 -40.34
CA PRO A 568 -24.62 61.75 -41.55
C PRO A 568 -25.82 60.95 -42.05
N SER A 569 -25.94 59.68 -41.65
CA SER A 569 -27.05 58.80 -42.04
C SER A 569 -28.29 58.92 -41.15
N CYS A 570 -28.16 59.16 -39.85
CA CYS A 570 -29.28 59.09 -38.90
C CYS A 570 -29.27 60.20 -37.82
N HIS A 571 -28.28 61.08 -37.84
CA HIS A 571 -28.05 62.17 -36.89
C HIS A 571 -27.82 61.77 -35.43
N ALA A 572 -27.67 60.48 -35.13
CA ALA A 572 -27.25 60.01 -33.80
C ALA A 572 -25.87 60.56 -33.43
N THR A 573 -25.63 60.69 -32.13
CA THR A 573 -24.47 61.38 -31.57
C THR A 573 -23.47 60.47 -30.87
N GLU A 574 -23.70 59.16 -30.82
CA GLU A 574 -22.79 58.19 -30.19
C GLU A 574 -22.09 57.31 -31.20
N PHE A 575 -20.79 57.15 -31.02
CA PHE A 575 -19.92 56.39 -31.90
C PHE A 575 -19.01 55.47 -31.10
N ARG A 576 -18.72 54.31 -31.68
CA ARG A 576 -17.62 53.45 -31.25
C ARG A 576 -16.43 53.70 -32.16
N LYS A 577 -15.26 53.88 -31.57
CA LYS A 577 -14.01 54.13 -32.29
C LYS A 577 -13.31 52.81 -32.57
N GLY A 578 -13.12 52.52 -33.85
CA GLY A 578 -12.19 51.52 -34.36
C GLY A 578 -10.90 52.18 -34.86
N TYR A 579 -9.79 51.44 -34.79
CA TYR A 579 -8.54 51.83 -35.43
C TYR A 579 -8.49 51.36 -36.88
#